data_AF-A0A7C1CFG8-F1
#
_entry.id   AF-A0A7C1CFG8-F1
#
_cell.length_a   1.000
_cell.length_b   1.000
_cell.length_c   1.000
_cell.angle_alpha   90.00
_cell.angle_beta   90.00
_cell.angle_gamma   90.00
#
_symmetry.space_group_name_H-M   'P 1'
#
loop_
_entity.id
_entity.type
_entity.pdbx_description
1 polymer ?
#
loop_
_entity_poly.entity_id
_entity_poly.type
_entity_poly.pdbx_seq_one_letter_code
_entity_poly.pdbx_strand_id
1 'polypeptide(L)'
;MDIDKELIKAVKSRDIKKVKELLEKGANPNAKDGDEKTPLHYAAEKGSVDIAKLLINKGANVNAKSCDGFTPLHVAAMKGNLPVVELLLESGADPNAIDKYGKTPAELAHKEGYTGVAELIKEYVEGKRKRKVGIELVEFSSGALRAGVWGSLVLKLRGSGVFSLELEGDVDYFAEDAYSLSGEGSVEVAVRPRASGRLPVKLTVRSGESRATKLIWLSVEEGKITCPHCGAKVEPGSKYCWKCGAKIEPGL
;
A
#
# COMPACT_ATOMS: atom_id res chain seq x y z
N MET A 1 -15.99 4.68 32.63
CA MET A 1 -14.55 4.94 32.39
C MET A 1 -14.43 5.31 30.92
N ASP A 2 -13.83 6.45 30.61
CA ASP A 2 -13.79 7.00 29.25
C ASP A 2 -12.70 6.27 28.45
N ILE A 3 -13.13 5.39 27.52
CA ILE A 3 -12.24 4.49 26.76
C ILE A 3 -11.20 5.27 25.94
N ASP A 4 -11.54 6.47 25.51
CA ASP A 4 -10.67 7.35 24.75
C ASP A 4 -9.53 7.91 25.61
N LYS A 5 -9.85 8.28 26.86
CA LYS A 5 -8.83 8.67 27.86
C LYS A 5 -7.94 7.49 28.23
N GLU A 6 -8.48 6.28 28.28
CA GLU A 6 -7.67 5.07 28.49
C GLU A 6 -6.74 4.79 27.33
N LEU A 7 -7.18 5.00 26.08
CA LEU A 7 -6.34 4.86 24.89
C LEU A 7 -5.13 5.79 24.97
N ILE A 8 -5.35 7.07 25.28
CA ILE A 8 -4.26 8.05 25.42
C ILE A 8 -3.28 7.63 26.53
N LYS A 9 -3.78 7.13 27.67
CA LYS A 9 -2.93 6.61 28.76
C LYS A 9 -2.09 5.41 28.30
N ALA A 10 -2.71 4.44 27.60
CA ALA A 10 -2.03 3.26 27.09
C ALA A 10 -0.94 3.61 26.06
N VAL A 11 -1.20 4.61 25.20
CA VAL A 11 -0.17 5.13 24.28
C VAL A 11 0.97 5.80 25.03
N LYS A 12 0.67 6.63 26.04
CA LYS A 12 1.69 7.29 26.89
C LYS A 12 2.60 6.29 27.60
N SER A 13 2.05 5.14 28.03
CA SER A 13 2.80 4.05 28.65
C SER A 13 3.40 3.04 27.66
N ARG A 14 3.20 3.24 26.34
CA ARG A 14 3.65 2.35 25.26
C ARG A 14 3.12 0.91 25.37
N ASP A 15 1.94 0.72 25.97
CA ASP A 15 1.31 -0.59 26.10
C ASP A 15 0.61 -0.98 24.79
N ILE A 16 1.36 -1.57 23.86
CA ILE A 16 0.87 -1.95 22.53
C ILE A 16 -0.34 -2.91 22.62
N LYS A 17 -0.33 -3.84 23.58
CA LYS A 17 -1.42 -4.81 23.74
C LYS A 17 -2.70 -4.10 24.13
N LYS A 18 -2.63 -3.24 25.14
CA LYS A 18 -3.79 -2.47 25.60
C LYS A 18 -4.27 -1.47 24.55
N VAL A 19 -3.37 -0.81 23.81
CA VAL A 19 -3.74 0.07 22.69
C VAL A 19 -4.53 -0.72 21.64
N LYS A 20 -4.06 -1.90 21.24
CA LYS A 20 -4.75 -2.75 20.26
C LYS A 20 -6.14 -3.16 20.74
N GLU A 21 -6.24 -3.64 21.98
CA GLU A 21 -7.51 -4.03 22.60
C GLU A 21 -8.52 -2.87 22.64
N LEU A 22 -8.07 -1.67 23.05
CA LEU A 22 -8.94 -0.49 23.14
C LEU A 22 -9.43 -0.04 21.75
N LEU A 23 -8.58 -0.07 20.73
CA LEU A 23 -8.97 0.25 19.36
C LEU A 23 -9.93 -0.79 18.77
N GLU A 24 -9.80 -2.07 19.13
CA GLU A 24 -10.74 -3.13 18.77
C GLU A 24 -12.09 -2.96 19.47
N LYS A 25 -12.09 -2.44 20.70
CA LYS A 25 -13.31 -2.07 21.45
C LYS A 25 -13.96 -0.75 20.99
N GLY A 26 -13.41 -0.11 19.95
CA GLY A 26 -13.99 1.10 19.35
C GLY A 26 -13.52 2.42 19.97
N ALA A 27 -12.40 2.43 20.68
CA ALA A 27 -11.78 3.69 21.12
C ALA A 27 -11.46 4.59 19.90
N ASN A 28 -11.74 5.89 20.03
CA ASN A 28 -11.53 6.84 18.96
C ASN A 28 -10.02 7.18 18.81
N PRO A 29 -9.36 6.82 17.70
CA PRO A 29 -7.94 7.13 17.49
C PRO A 29 -7.66 8.64 17.35
N ASN A 30 -8.71 9.44 17.16
CA ASN A 30 -8.66 10.90 17.05
C ASN A 30 -9.14 11.61 18.32
N ALA A 31 -9.36 10.89 19.42
CA ALA A 31 -9.70 11.50 20.69
C ALA A 31 -8.69 12.57 21.09
N LYS A 32 -9.17 13.69 21.62
CA LYS A 32 -8.34 14.81 22.08
C LYS A 32 -8.37 14.87 23.61
N ASP A 33 -7.22 15.12 24.21
CA ASP A 33 -7.16 15.51 25.62
C ASP A 33 -7.26 17.04 25.81
N GLY A 34 -6.99 17.52 27.02
CA GLY A 34 -7.10 18.95 27.36
C GLY A 34 -6.16 19.87 26.58
N ASP A 35 -5.07 19.33 26.00
CA ASP A 35 -4.13 20.09 25.14
C ASP A 35 -4.47 19.94 23.66
N GLU A 36 -5.66 19.42 23.34
CA GLU A 36 -6.05 18.97 22.01
C GLU A 36 -5.10 17.94 21.37
N LYS A 37 -4.28 17.25 22.18
CA LYS A 37 -3.37 16.23 21.66
C LYS A 37 -4.10 14.92 21.45
N THR A 38 -3.86 14.33 20.29
CA THR A 38 -4.37 13.01 19.92
C THR A 38 -3.43 11.88 20.34
N PRO A 39 -3.90 10.61 20.42
CA PRO A 39 -3.02 9.45 20.57
C PRO A 39 -1.79 9.48 19.65
N LEU A 40 -1.93 9.96 18.40
CA LEU A 40 -0.82 9.99 17.45
C LEU A 40 0.26 11.02 17.83
N HIS A 41 -0.09 12.13 18.49
CA HIS A 41 0.90 13.06 19.04
C HIS A 41 1.77 12.37 20.11
N TYR A 42 1.14 11.58 20.98
CA TYR A 42 1.87 10.86 22.03
C TYR A 42 2.70 9.71 21.48
N ALA A 43 2.21 9.00 20.45
CA ALA A 43 3.00 7.99 19.76
C ALA A 43 4.25 8.60 19.10
N ALA A 44 4.08 9.79 18.49
CA ALA A 44 5.17 10.58 17.92
C ALA A 44 6.16 11.06 18.98
N GLU A 45 5.68 11.53 20.13
CA GLU A 45 6.53 11.95 21.24
C GLU A 45 7.37 10.79 21.80
N LYS A 46 6.75 9.61 21.96
CA LYS A 46 7.39 8.41 22.51
C LYS A 46 8.21 7.61 21.49
N GLY A 47 8.30 8.05 20.24
CA GLY A 47 9.00 7.34 19.17
C GLY A 47 8.45 5.95 18.89
N SER A 48 7.17 5.70 19.20
CA SER A 48 6.58 4.36 19.12
C SER A 48 5.99 4.09 17.74
N VAL A 49 6.86 3.62 16.82
CA VAL A 49 6.50 3.33 15.42
C VAL A 49 5.32 2.36 15.32
N ASP A 50 5.30 1.28 16.10
CA ASP A 50 4.24 0.27 16.03
C ASP A 50 2.88 0.83 16.43
N ILE A 51 2.87 1.66 17.48
CA ILE A 51 1.65 2.34 17.95
C ILE A 51 1.21 3.38 16.92
N ALA A 52 2.13 4.17 16.37
CA ALA A 52 1.82 5.14 15.33
C ALA A 52 1.21 4.46 14.09
N LYS A 53 1.82 3.36 13.61
CA LYS A 53 1.29 2.53 12.52
C LYS A 53 -0.11 2.04 12.83
N LEU A 54 -0.32 1.48 14.04
CA LEU A 54 -1.62 0.95 14.44
C LEU A 54 -2.71 2.04 14.46
N LEU A 55 -2.40 3.21 15.02
CA LEU A 55 -3.31 4.36 15.05
C LEU A 55 -3.65 4.86 13.64
N ILE A 56 -2.66 5.00 12.76
CA ILE A 56 -2.85 5.42 11.36
C ILE A 56 -3.74 4.41 10.62
N ASN A 57 -3.47 3.10 10.75
CA ASN A 57 -4.30 2.05 10.15
C ASN A 57 -5.75 2.06 10.67
N LYS A 58 -5.99 2.61 11.87
CA LYS A 58 -7.32 2.79 12.45
C LYS A 58 -7.97 4.14 12.11
N GLY A 59 -7.37 4.94 11.23
CA GLY A 59 -7.93 6.21 10.78
C GLY A 59 -7.54 7.42 11.62
N ALA A 60 -6.40 7.38 12.32
CA ALA A 60 -5.85 8.56 12.97
C ALA A 60 -5.51 9.65 11.94
N ASN A 61 -5.93 10.89 12.21
CA ASN A 61 -5.61 12.06 11.43
C ASN A 61 -4.13 12.45 11.64
N VAL A 62 -3.31 12.18 10.62
CA VAL A 62 -1.87 12.48 10.59
C VAL A 62 -1.54 13.97 10.69
N ASN A 63 -2.49 14.84 10.35
CA ASN A 63 -2.35 16.30 10.35
C ASN A 63 -3.17 16.97 11.47
N ALA A 64 -3.61 16.22 12.48
CA ALA A 64 -4.30 16.77 13.64
C ALA A 64 -3.42 17.84 14.32
N LYS A 65 -4.03 18.93 14.77
CA LYS A 65 -3.33 20.02 15.49
C LYS A 65 -3.68 20.00 16.98
N SER A 66 -2.67 20.18 17.82
CA SER A 66 -2.80 20.46 19.26
C SER A 66 -3.20 21.92 19.52
N CYS A 67 -3.37 22.28 20.80
CA CYS A 67 -3.66 23.66 21.23
C CYS A 67 -2.58 24.65 20.77
N ASP A 68 -1.32 24.24 20.65
CA ASP A 68 -0.20 25.05 20.15
C ASP A 68 -0.06 25.01 18.62
N GLY A 69 -0.96 24.32 17.93
CA GLY A 69 -0.89 24.12 16.48
C GLY A 69 0.11 23.06 16.04
N PHE A 70 0.78 22.36 16.98
CA PHE A 70 1.68 21.27 16.62
C PHE A 70 0.91 20.11 15.99
N THR A 71 1.47 19.55 14.93
CA THR A 71 1.04 18.27 14.35
C THR A 71 1.87 17.11 14.93
N PRO A 72 1.45 15.84 14.76
CA PRO A 72 2.30 14.71 15.10
C PRO A 72 3.70 14.78 14.47
N LEU A 73 3.82 15.34 13.26
CA LEU A 73 5.11 15.53 12.60
C LEU A 73 5.99 16.57 13.31
N HIS A 74 5.41 17.68 13.79
CA HIS A 74 6.14 18.64 14.63
C HIS A 74 6.70 17.96 15.88
N VAL A 75 5.86 17.16 16.56
CA VAL A 75 6.25 16.47 17.79
C VAL A 75 7.35 15.43 17.52
N ALA A 76 7.21 14.62 16.47
CA ALA A 76 8.23 13.63 16.09
C ALA A 76 9.57 14.30 15.72
N ALA A 77 9.51 15.41 14.99
CA ALA A 77 10.68 16.18 14.56
C ALA A 77 11.41 16.82 15.75
N MET A 78 10.67 17.44 16.66
CA MET A 78 11.19 18.04 17.91
C MET A 78 11.77 16.98 18.87
N LYS A 79 11.39 15.71 18.75
CA LYS A 79 11.95 14.61 19.55
C LYS A 79 13.02 13.80 18.82
N GLY A 80 13.35 14.16 17.58
CA GLY A 80 14.37 13.45 16.79
C GLY A 80 13.96 12.02 16.40
N ASN A 81 12.67 11.68 16.44
CA ASN A 81 12.17 10.33 16.23
C ASN A 81 12.11 10.00 14.73
N LEU A 82 13.27 9.82 14.10
CA LEU A 82 13.42 9.61 12.64
C LEU A 82 12.48 8.54 12.07
N PRO A 83 12.35 7.33 12.66
CA PRO A 83 11.44 6.31 12.12
C PRO A 83 9.96 6.72 12.13
N VAL A 84 9.55 7.55 13.10
CA VAL A 84 8.17 8.05 13.15
C VAL A 84 7.98 9.21 12.17
N VAL A 85 9.01 10.05 11.98
CA VAL A 85 9.00 11.09 10.94
C VAL A 85 8.81 10.48 9.56
N GLU A 86 9.59 9.45 9.21
CA GLU A 86 9.45 8.73 7.94
C GLU A 86 8.03 8.18 7.77
N LEU A 87 7.53 7.46 8.77
CA LEU A 87 6.17 6.91 8.75
C LEU A 87 5.11 7.99 8.53
N LEU A 88 5.20 9.12 9.23
CA LEU A 88 4.22 10.21 9.13
C LEU A 88 4.27 10.85 7.73
N LEU A 89 5.46 11.11 7.19
CA LEU A 89 5.63 11.64 5.84
C LEU A 89 5.08 10.67 4.77
N GLU A 90 5.38 9.38 4.90
CA GLU A 90 4.83 8.32 4.03
C GLU A 90 3.30 8.22 4.14
N SER A 91 2.74 8.55 5.31
CA SER A 91 1.29 8.55 5.58
C SER A 91 0.59 9.87 5.23
N GLY A 92 1.27 10.78 4.50
CA GLY A 92 0.67 12.03 4.03
C GLY A 92 0.63 13.16 5.06
N ALA A 93 1.49 13.14 6.07
CA ALA A 93 1.70 14.31 6.91
C ALA A 93 2.24 15.48 6.09
N ASP A 94 1.71 16.68 6.33
CA ASP A 94 2.16 17.90 5.67
C ASP A 94 3.52 18.35 6.24
N PRO A 95 4.63 18.25 5.47
CA PRO A 95 5.95 18.65 5.93
C PRO A 95 6.09 20.17 6.13
N ASN A 96 5.21 20.96 5.52
CA ASN A 96 5.21 22.42 5.57
C ASN A 96 4.15 22.97 6.54
N ALA A 97 3.52 22.11 7.33
CA ALA A 97 2.58 22.54 8.34
C ALA A 97 3.24 23.57 9.28
N ILE A 98 2.51 24.64 9.60
CA ILE A 98 2.95 25.67 10.53
C ILE A 98 2.20 25.55 11.86
N ASP A 99 2.96 25.63 12.95
CA ASP A 99 2.44 25.78 14.31
C ASP A 99 1.98 27.23 14.61
N LYS A 100 1.51 27.50 15.83
CA LYS A 100 1.09 28.87 16.23
C LYS A 100 2.25 29.87 16.34
N TYR A 101 3.49 29.40 16.38
CA TYR A 101 4.69 30.22 16.45
C TYR A 101 5.32 30.46 15.07
N GLY A 102 4.65 30.00 14.00
CA GLY A 102 5.12 30.12 12.62
C GLY A 102 6.32 29.22 12.32
N LYS A 103 6.49 28.11 13.05
CA LYS A 103 7.56 27.14 12.85
C LYS A 103 7.08 25.92 12.10
N THR A 104 7.94 25.41 11.21
CA THR A 104 7.74 24.12 10.54
C THR A 104 8.35 22.97 11.35
N PRO A 105 7.97 21.70 11.11
CA PRO A 105 8.61 20.55 11.76
C PRO A 105 10.13 20.50 11.55
N ALA A 106 10.61 20.84 10.35
CA ALA A 106 12.04 20.85 10.04
C ALA A 106 12.80 21.93 10.83
N GLU A 107 12.20 23.11 11.00
CA GLU A 107 12.79 24.19 11.79
C GLU A 107 12.87 23.81 13.28
N LEU A 108 11.83 23.15 13.81
CA LEU A 108 11.86 22.65 15.19
C LEU A 108 12.93 21.56 15.37
N ALA A 109 13.01 20.59 14.46
CA ALA A 109 14.09 19.58 14.49
C ALA A 109 15.47 20.23 14.48
N HIS A 110 15.69 21.26 13.64
CA HIS A 110 16.95 21.98 13.58
C HIS A 110 17.26 22.71 14.90
N LYS A 111 16.26 23.38 15.48
CA LYS A 111 16.39 24.09 16.77
C LYS A 111 16.79 23.16 17.92
N GLU A 112 16.24 21.94 17.93
CA GLU A 112 16.55 20.92 18.94
C GLU A 112 17.84 20.11 18.62
N GLY A 113 18.54 20.43 17.53
CA GLY A 113 19.80 19.79 17.15
C GLY A 113 19.66 18.49 16.35
N TYR A 114 18.44 18.10 15.95
CA TYR A 114 18.17 16.92 15.13
C TYR A 114 18.32 17.23 13.63
N THR A 115 19.53 17.60 13.22
CA THR A 115 19.85 18.02 11.85
C THR A 115 19.47 16.99 10.80
N GLY A 116 19.76 15.70 11.03
CA GLY A 116 19.40 14.63 10.08
C GLY A 116 17.88 14.47 9.88
N VAL A 117 17.08 14.77 10.90
CA VAL A 117 15.61 14.78 10.76
C VAL A 117 15.15 16.01 9.98
N ALA A 118 15.72 17.18 10.26
CA ALA A 118 15.43 18.40 9.53
C ALA A 118 15.78 18.27 8.03
N GLU A 119 16.94 17.69 7.73
CA GLU A 119 17.39 17.38 6.37
C GLU A 119 16.44 16.40 5.68
N LEU A 120 16.06 15.31 6.35
CA LEU A 120 15.11 14.35 5.80
C LEU A 120 13.75 14.98 5.44
N ILE A 121 13.22 15.85 6.30
CA ILE A 121 11.95 16.55 6.02
C ILE A 121 12.11 17.50 4.83
N LYS A 122 13.23 18.23 4.75
CA LYS A 122 13.52 19.11 3.60
C LYS A 122 13.69 18.33 2.31
N GLU A 123 14.42 17.22 2.32
CA GLU A 123 14.56 16.32 1.16
C GLU A 123 13.21 15.80 0.67
N TYR A 124 12.28 15.52 1.60
CA TYR A 124 10.92 15.10 1.27
C TYR A 124 10.14 16.21 0.56
N VAL A 125 10.30 17.48 0.99
CA VAL A 125 9.69 18.66 0.34
C VAL A 125 10.28 18.91 -1.05
N GLU A 126 11.61 18.78 -1.19
CA GLU A 126 12.33 19.03 -2.44
C GLU A 126 12.13 17.91 -3.49
N GLY A 127 11.38 16.85 -3.16
CA GLY A 127 11.13 15.72 -4.05
C GLY A 127 12.36 14.84 -4.31
N LYS A 128 13.45 15.04 -3.56
CA LYS A 128 14.71 14.28 -3.74
C LYS A 128 14.58 12.83 -3.29
N ARG A 129 13.66 12.55 -2.35
CA ARG A 129 13.36 11.20 -1.88
C ARG A 129 12.15 10.64 -2.62
N LYS A 130 12.38 9.62 -3.45
CA LYS A 130 11.31 8.89 -4.16
C LYS A 130 10.33 8.33 -3.12
N ARG A 131 9.07 8.81 -3.11
CA ARG A 131 8.02 8.30 -2.22
C ARG A 131 8.01 6.77 -2.29
N LYS A 132 8.28 6.11 -1.17
CA LYS A 132 8.14 4.65 -1.09
C LYS A 132 6.65 4.38 -1.31
N VAL A 133 6.32 3.61 -2.34
CA VAL A 133 4.93 3.33 -2.70
C VAL A 133 4.24 2.77 -1.46
N GLY A 134 3.21 3.47 -0.97
CA GLY A 134 2.41 3.00 0.15
C GLY A 134 1.54 1.79 -0.19
N ILE A 135 1.58 1.32 -1.45
CA ILE A 135 0.80 0.20 -1.98
C ILE A 135 1.70 -1.03 -2.15
N GLU A 136 1.49 -1.99 -1.27
CA GLU A 136 2.19 -3.27 -1.25
C GLU A 136 1.26 -4.39 -1.72
N LEU A 137 1.76 -5.30 -2.56
CA LEU A 137 1.08 -6.57 -2.84
C LEU A 137 1.23 -7.52 -1.65
N VAL A 138 0.13 -7.71 -0.92
CA VAL A 138 0.03 -8.64 0.20
C VAL A 138 0.01 -10.07 -0.32
N GLU A 139 -0.90 -10.35 -1.24
CA GLU A 139 -1.16 -11.69 -1.78
C GLU A 139 -1.76 -11.58 -3.18
N PHE A 140 -1.66 -12.64 -3.97
CA PHE A 140 -2.42 -12.77 -5.20
C PHE A 140 -3.03 -14.17 -5.30
N SER A 141 -4.15 -14.27 -6.00
CA SER A 141 -4.74 -15.54 -6.39
C SER A 141 -5.22 -15.45 -7.84
N SER A 142 -5.17 -16.58 -8.53
CA SER A 142 -5.75 -16.72 -9.86
C SER A 142 -6.69 -17.91 -9.87
N GLY A 143 -7.77 -17.82 -10.66
CA GLY A 143 -8.54 -19.00 -11.04
C GLY A 143 -7.71 -19.99 -11.87
N ALA A 144 -8.33 -21.07 -12.34
CA ALA A 144 -7.69 -21.98 -13.30
C ALA A 144 -7.43 -21.24 -14.62
N LEU A 145 -6.20 -20.74 -14.80
CA LEU A 145 -5.79 -20.04 -16.02
C LEU A 145 -5.44 -21.04 -17.11
N ARG A 146 -5.79 -20.71 -18.35
CA ARG A 146 -5.44 -21.52 -19.54
C ARG A 146 -4.75 -20.64 -20.57
N ALA A 147 -3.74 -21.20 -21.23
CA ALA A 147 -3.05 -20.51 -22.31
C ALA A 147 -4.07 -20.11 -23.42
N GLY A 148 -4.02 -18.84 -23.83
CA GLY A 148 -4.90 -18.26 -24.84
C GLY A 148 -6.30 -17.84 -24.34
N VAL A 149 -6.65 -18.10 -23.08
CA VAL A 149 -7.99 -17.81 -22.53
C VAL A 149 -7.93 -16.68 -21.50
N TRP A 150 -8.89 -15.76 -21.58
CA TRP A 150 -9.07 -14.73 -20.56
C TRP A 150 -9.50 -15.35 -19.23
N GLY A 151 -8.82 -14.95 -18.17
CA GLY A 151 -9.11 -15.33 -16.79
C GLY A 151 -8.92 -14.15 -15.84
N SER A 152 -9.12 -14.43 -14.55
CA SER A 152 -9.07 -13.42 -13.49
C SER A 152 -7.85 -13.63 -12.59
N LEU A 153 -7.13 -12.54 -12.36
CA LEU A 153 -6.06 -12.42 -11.38
C LEU A 153 -6.51 -11.42 -10.30
N VAL A 154 -6.70 -11.90 -9.08
CA VAL A 154 -7.06 -11.08 -7.93
C VAL A 154 -5.79 -10.73 -7.16
N LEU A 155 -5.55 -9.42 -7.00
CA LEU A 155 -4.43 -8.86 -6.27
C LEU A 155 -4.94 -8.26 -4.96
N LYS A 156 -4.47 -8.77 -3.83
CA LYS A 156 -4.73 -8.17 -2.52
C LYS A 156 -3.63 -7.16 -2.22
N LEU A 157 -4.02 -5.89 -2.20
CA LEU A 157 -3.12 -4.75 -2.03
C LEU A 157 -3.37 -4.09 -0.68
N ARG A 158 -2.33 -3.49 -0.11
CA ARG A 158 -2.40 -2.68 1.10
C ARG A 158 -1.78 -1.33 0.85
N GLY A 159 -2.51 -0.25 1.11
CA GLY A 159 -2.05 1.12 0.94
C GLY A 159 -3.17 2.15 0.89
N SER A 160 -2.81 3.40 0.68
CA SER A 160 -3.78 4.49 0.49
C SER A 160 -3.38 5.35 -0.69
N GLY A 161 -4.33 5.65 -1.57
CA GLY A 161 -4.13 6.55 -2.70
C GLY A 161 -4.63 6.00 -4.03
N VAL A 162 -4.35 6.76 -5.10
CA VAL A 162 -4.71 6.41 -6.49
C VAL A 162 -3.49 5.79 -7.17
N PHE A 163 -3.69 4.70 -7.91
CA PHE A 163 -2.59 3.95 -8.53
C PHE A 163 -2.99 3.28 -9.84
N SER A 164 -2.00 2.95 -10.67
CA SER A 164 -2.18 2.13 -11.87
C SER A 164 -1.37 0.84 -11.76
N LEU A 165 -1.78 -0.17 -12.53
CA LEU A 165 -1.17 -1.49 -12.56
C LEU A 165 -0.60 -1.77 -13.95
N GLU A 166 0.56 -2.39 -13.97
CA GLU A 166 1.23 -2.83 -15.19
C GLU A 166 1.74 -4.26 -15.00
N LEU A 167 1.39 -5.15 -15.93
CA LEU A 167 1.89 -6.52 -15.99
C LEU A 167 2.85 -6.66 -17.17
N GLU A 168 4.08 -7.08 -16.89
CA GLU A 168 5.08 -7.43 -17.89
C GLU A 168 5.35 -8.94 -17.86
N GLY A 169 5.42 -9.58 -19.04
CA GLY A 169 5.67 -11.02 -19.18
C GLY A 169 4.84 -11.63 -20.31
N ASP A 170 4.74 -12.96 -20.35
CA ASP A 170 3.96 -13.72 -21.34
C ASP A 170 2.44 -13.73 -21.06
N VAL A 171 1.90 -12.55 -20.82
CA VAL A 171 0.47 -12.31 -20.55
C VAL A 171 -0.01 -11.09 -21.32
N ASP A 172 -1.23 -11.15 -21.85
CA ASP A 172 -2.03 -9.97 -22.15
C ASP A 172 -2.88 -9.64 -20.91
N TYR A 173 -3.24 -8.38 -20.71
CA TYR A 173 -4.08 -7.99 -19.58
C TYR A 173 -4.94 -6.77 -19.91
N PHE A 174 -6.04 -6.63 -19.17
CA PHE A 174 -6.82 -5.40 -19.09
C PHE A 174 -6.84 -4.92 -17.64
N ALA A 175 -6.38 -3.68 -17.45
CA ALA A 175 -6.44 -2.96 -16.19
C ALA A 175 -7.11 -1.60 -16.43
N GLU A 176 -7.78 -1.08 -15.41
CA GLU A 176 -8.26 0.30 -15.40
C GLU A 176 -7.08 1.28 -15.41
N ASP A 177 -7.32 2.49 -15.93
CA ASP A 177 -6.33 3.57 -15.95
C ASP A 177 -5.88 3.98 -14.54
N ALA A 178 -6.80 3.86 -13.55
CA ALA A 178 -6.52 4.18 -12.16
C ALA A 178 -7.47 3.45 -11.20
N TYR A 179 -6.90 2.94 -10.11
CA TYR A 179 -7.57 2.34 -8.96
C TYR A 179 -7.42 3.25 -7.74
N SER A 180 -8.37 3.18 -6.80
CA SER A 180 -8.29 3.88 -5.51
C SER A 180 -8.33 2.89 -4.35
N LEU A 181 -7.41 3.03 -3.39
CA LEU A 181 -7.36 2.21 -2.18
C LEU A 181 -7.34 3.07 -0.93
N SER A 182 -7.94 2.59 0.15
CA SER A 182 -7.81 3.14 1.50
C SER A 182 -7.69 2.01 2.52
N GLY A 183 -6.46 1.58 2.81
CA GLY A 183 -6.17 0.43 3.68
C GLY A 183 -5.90 -0.85 2.88
N GLU A 184 -6.52 -1.97 3.25
CA GLU A 184 -6.41 -3.22 2.48
C GLU A 184 -7.61 -3.37 1.54
N GLY A 185 -7.36 -3.79 0.30
CA GLY A 185 -8.42 -4.08 -0.66
C GLY A 185 -7.95 -5.01 -1.76
N SER A 186 -8.90 -5.49 -2.56
CA SER A 186 -8.65 -6.41 -3.66
C SER A 186 -8.94 -5.74 -5.00
N VAL A 187 -8.03 -5.90 -5.95
CA VAL A 187 -8.21 -5.48 -7.35
C VAL A 187 -8.23 -6.72 -8.21
N GLU A 188 -9.21 -6.80 -9.10
CA GLU A 188 -9.33 -7.86 -10.09
C GLU A 188 -8.82 -7.36 -11.44
N VAL A 189 -7.89 -8.11 -12.04
CA VAL A 189 -7.29 -7.80 -13.34
C VAL A 189 -7.59 -8.96 -14.28
N ALA A 190 -8.17 -8.66 -15.44
CA ALA A 190 -8.36 -9.67 -16.47
C ALA A 190 -7.01 -9.96 -17.14
N VAL A 191 -6.63 -11.22 -17.22
CA VAL A 191 -5.35 -11.67 -17.77
C VAL A 191 -5.54 -12.81 -18.76
N ARG A 192 -4.76 -12.83 -19.83
CA ARG A 192 -4.71 -13.93 -20.80
C ARG A 192 -3.26 -14.38 -20.98
N PRO A 193 -2.87 -15.51 -20.38
CA PRO A 193 -1.54 -16.06 -20.59
C PRO A 193 -1.32 -16.50 -22.04
N ARG A 194 -0.13 -16.24 -22.58
CA ARG A 194 0.25 -16.64 -23.95
C ARG A 194 0.88 -18.03 -24.01
N ALA A 195 1.33 -18.56 -22.87
CA ALA A 195 1.95 -19.88 -22.76
C ALA A 195 1.37 -20.67 -21.58
N SER A 196 1.59 -21.98 -21.56
CA SER A 196 1.24 -22.86 -20.43
C SER A 196 2.41 -23.00 -19.45
N GLY A 197 2.15 -23.63 -18.30
CA GLY A 197 3.15 -23.88 -17.27
C GLY A 197 3.22 -22.77 -16.23
N ARG A 198 4.38 -22.62 -15.59
CA ARG A 198 4.60 -21.65 -14.52
C ARG A 198 5.21 -20.37 -15.10
N LEU A 199 4.38 -19.35 -15.33
CA LEU A 199 4.79 -18.12 -15.99
C LEU A 199 5.24 -17.05 -14.99
N PRO A 200 6.45 -16.49 -15.13
CA PRO A 200 6.85 -15.30 -14.39
C PRO A 200 6.15 -14.07 -14.96
N VAL A 201 5.43 -13.35 -14.11
CA VAL A 201 4.82 -12.07 -14.45
C VAL A 201 5.32 -11.02 -13.48
N LYS A 202 5.86 -9.93 -14.01
CA LYS A 202 6.32 -8.80 -13.23
C LYS A 202 5.16 -7.82 -13.08
N LEU A 203 4.63 -7.74 -11.87
CA LEU A 203 3.61 -6.79 -11.47
C LEU A 203 4.29 -5.49 -11.02
N THR A 204 3.94 -4.39 -11.66
CA THR A 204 4.33 -3.04 -11.23
C THR A 204 3.10 -2.24 -10.82
N VAL A 205 3.13 -1.70 -9.62
CA VAL A 205 2.15 -0.74 -9.12
C VAL A 205 2.76 0.65 -9.20
N ARG A 206 2.09 1.59 -9.86
CA ARG A 206 2.52 2.99 -9.97
C ARG A 206 1.55 3.90 -9.23
N SER A 207 2.07 4.85 -8.48
CA SER A 207 1.27 5.89 -7.79
C SER A 207 2.00 7.22 -7.94
N GLY A 208 1.59 8.03 -8.91
CA GLY A 208 2.36 9.20 -9.35
C GLY A 208 3.72 8.77 -9.94
N GLU A 209 4.81 9.37 -9.48
CA GLU A 209 6.18 9.05 -9.93
C GLU A 209 6.78 7.80 -9.24
N SER A 210 6.07 7.24 -8.25
CA SER A 210 6.54 6.09 -7.49
C SER A 210 6.12 4.78 -8.13
N ARG A 211 7.00 3.76 -8.05
CA ARG A 211 6.72 2.41 -8.52
C ARG A 211 7.19 1.32 -7.55
N ALA A 212 6.37 0.31 -7.34
CA ALA A 212 6.72 -0.91 -6.62
C ALA A 212 6.56 -2.09 -7.58
N THR A 213 7.55 -2.97 -7.60
CA THR A 213 7.57 -4.11 -8.52
C THR A 213 7.73 -5.41 -7.75
N LYS A 214 6.92 -6.41 -8.09
CA LYS A 214 7.00 -7.76 -7.53
C LYS A 214 6.87 -8.80 -8.64
N LEU A 215 7.68 -9.84 -8.56
CA LEU A 215 7.58 -10.98 -9.46
C LEU A 215 6.56 -11.97 -8.89
N ILE A 216 5.51 -12.27 -9.65
CA ILE A 216 4.51 -13.27 -9.33
C ILE A 216 4.61 -14.43 -10.33
N TRP A 217 4.14 -15.61 -9.93
CA TRP A 217 4.20 -16.82 -10.75
C TRP A 217 2.78 -17.31 -10.98
N LEU A 218 2.33 -17.28 -12.24
CA LEU A 218 1.02 -17.80 -12.62
C LEU A 218 1.14 -19.27 -13.01
N SER A 219 0.26 -20.10 -12.47
CA SER A 219 0.13 -21.50 -12.89
C SER A 219 -0.93 -21.57 -13.99
N VAL A 220 -0.50 -21.93 -15.20
CA VAL A 220 -1.34 -21.93 -16.40
C VAL A 220 -1.45 -23.34 -16.96
N GLU A 221 -2.67 -23.84 -17.05
CA GLU A 221 -2.98 -25.10 -17.70
C GLU A 221 -2.77 -24.99 -19.22
N GLU A 222 -2.43 -26.12 -19.85
CA GLU A 222 -2.50 -26.24 -21.29
C GLU A 222 -3.94 -26.05 -21.77
N GLY A 223 -4.18 -24.96 -22.50
CA GLY A 223 -5.46 -24.69 -23.12
C GLY A 223 -5.68 -25.65 -24.29
N LYS A 224 -6.29 -26.82 -24.08
CA LYS A 224 -6.64 -27.69 -25.22
C LYS A 224 -7.61 -26.94 -26.14
N ILE A 225 -7.20 -26.64 -27.36
CA ILE A 225 -8.05 -26.06 -28.40
C ILE A 225 -9.00 -27.12 -28.94
N THR A 226 -10.21 -26.73 -29.30
CA THR A 226 -11.20 -27.66 -29.85
C THR A 226 -11.12 -27.65 -31.36
N CYS A 227 -10.90 -28.80 -31.98
CA CYS A 227 -10.88 -28.92 -33.44
C CYS A 227 -12.25 -28.52 -34.00
N PRO A 228 -12.33 -27.50 -34.89
CA PRO A 228 -13.60 -27.01 -35.42
C PRO A 228 -14.32 -28.05 -36.31
N HIS A 229 -13.59 -29.06 -36.80
CA HIS A 229 -14.14 -30.09 -37.67
C HIS A 229 -14.73 -31.29 -36.91
N CYS A 230 -14.13 -31.70 -35.79
CA CYS A 230 -14.53 -32.96 -35.11
C CYS A 230 -14.71 -32.85 -33.60
N GLY A 231 -14.55 -31.65 -33.02
CA GLY A 231 -14.71 -31.40 -31.59
C GLY A 231 -13.60 -32.01 -30.71
N ALA A 232 -12.56 -32.61 -31.30
CA ALA A 232 -11.45 -33.17 -30.52
C ALA A 232 -10.65 -32.09 -29.82
N LYS A 233 -10.24 -32.35 -28.58
CA LYS A 233 -9.27 -31.53 -27.87
C LYS A 233 -7.87 -31.76 -28.46
N VAL A 234 -7.25 -30.70 -28.95
CA VAL A 234 -5.93 -30.69 -29.61
C VAL A 234 -4.97 -29.82 -28.80
N GLU A 235 -3.68 -30.15 -28.83
CA GLU A 235 -2.64 -29.36 -28.16
C GLU A 235 -2.42 -28.02 -28.88
N PRO A 236 -2.25 -26.90 -28.13
CA PRO A 236 -1.84 -25.62 -28.70
C PRO A 236 -0.59 -25.74 -29.59
N GLY A 237 -0.62 -25.07 -30.75
CA GLY A 237 0.50 -25.10 -31.71
C GLY A 237 0.55 -26.33 -32.63
N SER A 238 -0.33 -27.31 -32.43
CA SER A 238 -0.51 -28.40 -33.39
C SER A 238 -0.96 -27.85 -34.74
N LYS A 239 -0.21 -28.11 -35.81
CA LYS A 239 -0.61 -27.72 -37.17
C LYS A 239 -1.85 -28.49 -37.66
N TYR A 240 -2.10 -29.67 -37.09
CA TYR A 240 -3.16 -30.59 -37.53
C TYR A 240 -3.83 -31.25 -36.33
N CYS A 241 -5.12 -31.57 -36.46
CA CYS A 241 -5.86 -32.37 -35.49
C CYS A 241 -5.44 -33.84 -35.57
N TRP A 242 -4.97 -34.41 -34.45
CA TRP A 242 -4.61 -35.83 -34.37
C TRP A 242 -5.77 -36.79 -34.68
N LYS A 243 -7.03 -36.35 -34.52
CA LYS A 243 -8.23 -37.18 -34.73
C LYS A 243 -8.74 -37.18 -36.16
N CYS A 244 -8.76 -36.03 -36.83
CA CYS A 244 -9.38 -35.88 -38.16
C CYS A 244 -8.45 -35.34 -39.25
N GLY A 245 -7.19 -35.01 -38.92
CA GLY A 245 -6.23 -34.45 -39.86
C GLY A 245 -6.50 -33.01 -40.28
N ALA A 246 -7.59 -32.38 -39.82
CA ALA A 246 -7.91 -31.00 -40.17
C ALA A 246 -6.79 -30.05 -39.72
N LYS A 247 -6.40 -29.13 -40.60
CA LYS A 247 -5.45 -28.06 -40.28
C LYS A 247 -6.05 -27.19 -39.18
N ILE A 248 -5.26 -26.90 -38.16
CA ILE A 248 -5.61 -25.99 -37.09
C ILE A 248 -4.96 -24.65 -37.43
N GLU A 249 -5.78 -23.63 -37.68
CA GLU A 249 -5.26 -22.28 -37.95
C GLU A 249 -4.77 -21.63 -36.66
N PRO A 250 -3.55 -21.08 -36.62
CA PRO A 250 -3.04 -20.41 -35.44
C PRO A 250 -3.77 -19.07 -35.25
N GLY A 251 -4.79 -19.04 -34.40
CA GLY A 251 -5.48 -17.78 -34.06
C GLY A 251 -6.90 -17.84 -33.47
N LEU A 252 -7.42 -19.02 -33.11
CA LEU A 252 -8.73 -19.16 -32.43
C LEU A 252 -8.57 -19.61 -30.97
#